data_AF-A0A8A4K9N1-F1
#
_entry.id   AF-A0A8A4K9N1-F1
#
_cell.length_a   1.000
_cell.length_b   1.000
_cell.length_c   1.000
_cell.angle_alpha   90.00
_cell.angle_beta   90.00
_cell.angle_gamma   90.00
#
_symmetry.space_group_name_H-M   'P 1'
#
loop_
_entity.id
_entity.type
_entity.pdbx_description
1 polymer ?
#
loop_
_entity_poly.entity_id
_entity_poly.type
_entity_poly.pdbx_seq_one_letter_code
_entity_poly.pdbx_strand_id
1 'polypeptide(L)' 'MKDRSHGEAMEELFHAEPSYMAKLLGEVIHDGNADELAILEQHMSGAFAMREVNPAS' A
#
# COMPACT_ATOMS: atom_id res chain seq x y z
N MET A 1 -7.66 -21.72 -7.75
CA MET A 1 -6.80 -21.05 -6.77
C MET A 1 -7.00 -19.57 -7.02
N LYS A 2 -7.60 -18.84 -6.08
CA LYS A 2 -7.68 -17.38 -6.23
C LYS A 2 -6.30 -16.88 -5.83
N ASP A 3 -5.45 -16.64 -6.82
CA ASP A 3 -4.28 -15.83 -6.57
C ASP A 3 -4.77 -14.49 -6.00
N ARG A 4 -4.08 -14.06 -4.94
CA ARG A 4 -4.30 -12.75 -4.32
C ARG A 4 -4.34 -11.66 -5.40
N SER A 5 -5.21 -10.68 -5.23
CA SER A 5 -5.20 -9.51 -6.11
C SER A 5 -3.84 -8.81 -5.96
N HIS A 6 -3.39 -8.14 -7.02
CA HIS A 6 -2.10 -7.43 -7.00
C HIS A 6 -2.02 -6.39 -5.88
N GLY A 7 -3.15 -5.76 -5.53
CA GLY A 7 -3.25 -4.81 -4.42
C GLY A 7 -3.01 -5.47 -3.07
N GLU A 8 -3.65 -6.61 -2.77
CA GLU A 8 -3.43 -7.35 -1.51
C GLU A 8 -1.96 -7.79 -1.36
N ALA A 9 -1.30 -8.17 -2.47
CA ALA A 9 0.12 -8.51 -2.46
C ALA A 9 1.02 -7.31 -2.14
N MET A 10 0.65 -6.11 -2.62
CA MET A 10 1.39 -4.88 -2.36
C MET A 10 1.19 -4.39 -0.92
N GLU A 11 -0.03 -4.52 -0.39
CA GLU A 11 -0.33 -4.20 1.01
C GLU A 11 0.50 -5.05 1.98
N GLU A 12 0.53 -6.38 1.76
CA GLU A 12 1.38 -7.30 2.54
C GLU A 12 2.86 -6.94 2.46
N LEU A 13 3.34 -6.57 1.26
CA LEU A 13 4.74 -6.20 1.03
C LEU A 13 5.09 -4.88 1.73
N PHE A 14 4.21 -3.88 1.71
CA PHE A 14 4.43 -2.61 2.39
C PHE A 14 4.41 -2.74 3.90
N HIS A 15 3.56 -3.61 4.44
CA HIS A 15 3.56 -3.94 5.86
C HIS A 15 4.84 -4.70 6.27
N ALA A 16 5.31 -5.63 5.43
CA ALA A 16 6.53 -6.42 5.71
C ALA A 16 7.81 -5.61 5.55
N GLU A 17 7.87 -4.70 4.56
CA GLU A 17 9.07 -3.93 4.21
C GLU A 17 8.78 -2.42 4.03
N PRO A 18 8.61 -1.66 5.13
CA PRO A 18 8.37 -0.22 5.06
C PRO A 18 9.48 0.57 4.34
N SER A 19 10.73 0.09 4.36
CA SER A 19 11.86 0.72 3.64
C SER A 19 11.73 0.58 2.12
N TYR A 20 11.19 -0.54 1.63
CA TYR A 20 10.91 -0.73 0.21
C TYR A 20 9.83 0.22 -0.27
N MET A 21 8.75 0.34 0.51
CA MET A 21 7.68 1.31 0.24
C MET A 21 8.20 2.75 0.19
N ALA A 22 9.03 3.16 1.15
CA ALA A 22 9.60 4.51 1.17
C ALA A 22 10.48 4.79 -0.06
N LYS A 23 11.24 3.79 -0.52
CA LYS A 23 12.01 3.88 -1.77
C LYS A 23 11.09 4.04 -2.97
N LEU A 24 10.06 3.21 -3.09
CA LEU A 24 9.11 3.25 -4.20
C LEU A 24 8.36 4.59 -4.27
N LEU A 25 7.97 5.14 -3.11
CA LEU A 25 7.38 6.48 -3.03
C LEU A 25 8.33 7.56 -3.55
N GLY A 26 9.62 7.49 -3.22
CA GLY A 26 10.63 8.40 -3.74
C GLY A 26 10.78 8.32 -5.27
N GLU A 27 10.71 7.11 -5.83
CA GLU A 27 10.76 6.89 -7.28
C GLU A 27 9.53 7.46 -8.00
N VAL A 28 8.32 7.21 -7.49
CA VAL A 28 7.06 7.71 -8.08
C VAL A 28 6.96 9.23 -8.00
N ILE A 29 7.36 9.84 -6.87
CA ILE A 29 7.41 11.30 -6.74
C ILE A 29 8.42 11.90 -7.74
N HIS A 30 9.56 11.23 -7.96
CA HIS A 30 10.57 11.70 -8.90
C HIS A 30 10.09 11.69 -10.35
N ASP A 31 9.38 10.64 -10.76
CA ASP A 31 8.82 10.51 -12.11
C ASP A 31 7.67 11.49 -12.37
N GLY A 32 6.97 11.92 -11.31
CA GLY A 32 5.92 12.93 -11.39
C GLY A 32 4.60 12.42 -11.99
N ASN A 33 4.43 11.10 -12.05
CA ASN A 33 3.23 10.46 -12.56
C ASN A 33 2.11 10.44 -11.50
N ALA A 34 1.10 11.28 -11.69
CA ALA A 34 -0.02 11.42 -10.76
C ALA A 34 -0.88 10.15 -10.66
N ASP A 35 -1.00 9.37 -11.73
CA ASP A 35 -1.80 8.14 -11.74
C ASP A 35 -1.11 7.05 -10.92
N GLU A 36 0.22 6.93 -11.05
CA GLU A 36 1.02 5.99 -10.25
C GLU A 36 1.04 6.38 -8.77
N LEU A 37 1.10 7.69 -8.47
CA LEU A 37 1.00 8.17 -7.09
C LEU A 37 -0.35 7.81 -6.46
N ALA A 38 -1.46 8.01 -7.17
CA ALA A 38 -2.79 7.65 -6.67
C ALA A 38 -2.94 6.14 -6.40
N ILE A 39 -2.36 5.29 -7.24
CA ILE A 39 -2.35 3.84 -7.03
C ILE A 39 -1.50 3.47 -5.81
N LEU A 40 -0.32 4.09 -5.67
CA LEU A 40 0.56 3.84 -4.54
C LEU A 40 -0.07 4.25 -3.21
N GLU A 41 -0.74 5.42 -3.17
CA GLU A 41 -1.49 5.90 -2.01
C GLU A 41 -2.63 4.96 -1.60
N GLN A 42 -3.32 4.34 -2.57
CA GLN A 42 -4.36 3.36 -2.28
C GLN A 42 -3.79 2.12 -1.57
N HIS A 43 -2.70 1.55 -2.10
CA HIS A 43 -2.04 0.39 -1.50
C HIS A 43 -1.43 0.70 -0.12
N MET A 44 -0.85 1.89 0.06
CA MET A 44 -0.36 2.34 1.37
C MET A 44 -1.51 2.50 2.37
N SER A 45 -2.64 3.07 1.94
CA SER A 45 -3.83 3.21 2.79
C SER A 45 -4.39 1.86 3.22
N GLY A 46 -4.39 0.85 2.35
CA GLY A 46 -4.75 -0.53 2.71
C GLY A 46 -3.78 -1.16 3.71
N ALA A 47 -2.47 -0.99 3.48
CA ALA A 47 -1.42 -1.54 4.34
C ALA A 47 -1.41 -0.97 5.77
N PHE A 48 -1.76 0.32 5.93
CA PHE A 48 -1.76 1.03 7.22
C PHE A 48 -3.14 1.41 7.73
N ALA A 49 -4.23 0.94 7.09
CA ALA A 49 -5.55 1.11 7.66
C ALA A 49 -5.53 0.54 9.07
N MET A 50 -5.64 1.43 10.07
CA MET A 50 -5.90 1.01 11.43
C MET A 50 -7.13 0.12 11.33
N ARG A 51 -6.96 -1.17 11.63
CA ARG A 51 -8.07 -2.07 11.83
C ARG A 51 -8.91 -1.39 12.91
N GLU A 52 -9.97 -0.68 12.54
CA GLU A 52 -10.98 -0.23 13.48
C GLU A 52 -11.57 -1.52 14.03
N VAL A 53 -10.94 -2.01 15.11
CA VAL A 53 -11.48 -3.07 15.91
C VAL A 53 -12.70 -2.45 16.57
N ASN A 54 -13.86 -2.71 15.97
CA ASN A 54 -15.16 -2.41 16.51
C ASN A 54 -15.21 -2.74 18.02
N PRO A 55 -15.32 -1.76 18.94
CA PRO A 55 -15.54 -2.02 20.34
C PRO A 55 -17.05 -2.18 20.56
N ALA A 56 -17.62 -3.27 20.07
CA ALA A 56 -18.98 -3.67 20.39
C ALA A 56 -19.03 -5.19 20.60
N SER A 57 -18.63 -5.63 21.79
CA SER A 57 -19.14 -6.84 22.41
C SER A 57 -19.20 -6.67 23.92
#